data_AF-A0A8B8CSY0-F1
#
_entry.id   AF-A0A8B8CSY0-F1
#
_cell.length_a   1.000
_cell.length_b   1.000
_cell.length_c   1.000
_cell.angle_alpha   90.00
_cell.angle_beta   90.00
_cell.angle_gamma   90.00
#
_symmetry.space_group_name_H-M   'P 1'
#
loop_
_entity.id
_entity.type
_entity.pdbx_description
1 polymer ?
#
loop_
_entity_poly.entity_id
_entity_poly.type
_entity_poly.pdbx_seq_one_letter_code
_entity_poly.pdbx_strand_id
1 'polypeptide(L)'
;MAQDSTEIRKKLFRSPMVEGDRLADNNTSMNLMTRLHIEHDMEHVFKTVNRDMHEQRLKQLRQKLKTLEEDDWRYPSVDKLIGLQ
;
A
#
# COMPACT_ATOMS: atom_id res chain seq x y z
N MET A 1 46.42 -22.52 -11.00
CA MET A 1 47.34 -21.99 -9.97
C MET A 1 47.93 -20.61 -10.28
N ALA A 2 47.76 -20.02 -11.48
CA ALA A 2 48.32 -18.68 -11.80
C ALA A 2 47.35 -17.50 -11.60
N GLN A 3 46.03 -17.74 -11.48
CA GLN A 3 45.03 -16.68 -11.34
C GLN A 3 45.06 -16.02 -9.95
N ASP A 4 45.31 -16.80 -8.89
CA ASP A 4 45.33 -16.31 -7.50
C ASP A 4 46.38 -15.22 -7.26
N SER A 5 47.56 -15.36 -7.89
CA SER A 5 48.64 -14.37 -7.75
C SER A 5 48.25 -13.00 -8.33
N THR A 6 47.52 -12.99 -9.45
CA THR A 6 47.07 -11.75 -10.08
C THR A 6 45.94 -11.06 -9.32
N GLU A 7 45.05 -11.83 -8.67
CA GLU A 7 44.01 -11.27 -7.81
C GLU A 7 44.59 -10.63 -6.55
N ILE A 8 45.56 -11.28 -5.93
CA ILE A 8 46.25 -10.75 -4.75
C ILE A 8 46.98 -9.46 -5.11
N ARG A 9 47.67 -9.43 -6.26
CA ARG A 9 48.37 -8.24 -6.75
C ARG A 9 47.41 -7.07 -6.96
N LYS A 10 46.21 -7.30 -7.52
CA LYS A 10 45.15 -6.28 -7.68
C LYS A 10 44.52 -5.83 -6.36
N LYS A 11 44.68 -6.58 -5.27
CA LYS A 11 44.22 -6.18 -3.92
C LYS A 11 45.26 -5.29 -3.20
N LEU A 12 46.54 -5.44 -3.52
CA LEU A 12 47.64 -4.68 -2.90
C LEU A 12 47.82 -3.26 -3.47
N PHE A 13 47.34 -2.99 -4.69
CA PHE A 13 47.45 -1.68 -5.34
C PHE A 13 46.14 -0.87 -5.37
N ARG A 14 45.22 -1.16 -4.45
CA ARG A 14 44.00 -0.36 -4.29
C ARG A 14 44.35 0.86 -3.46
N SER A 15 44.04 2.05 -3.98
CA SER A 15 44.09 3.27 -3.16
C SER A 15 43.26 3.05 -1.89
N PRO A 16 43.72 3.53 -0.71
CA PRO A 16 42.93 3.43 0.51
C PRO A 16 41.53 3.96 0.23
N MET A 17 40.49 3.15 0.47
CA MET A 17 39.13 3.62 0.35
C MET A 17 38.96 4.79 1.32
N VAL A 18 38.71 5.98 0.78
CA VAL A 18 38.45 7.17 1.58
C VAL A 18 37.15 6.92 2.34
N GLU A 19 37.10 7.21 3.64
CA GLU A 19 35.91 6.98 4.49
C GLU A 19 34.62 7.57 3.89
N GLY A 20 34.74 8.59 3.04
CA GLY A 20 33.65 9.19 2.27
C GLY A 20 32.90 8.23 1.33
N ASP A 21 33.55 7.23 0.73
CA ASP A 21 32.88 6.26 -0.17
C ASP A 21 31.95 5.32 0.62
N ARG A 22 32.35 4.90 1.82
CA ARG A 22 31.54 4.03 2.69
C ARG A 22 30.33 4.78 3.28
N LEU A 23 30.50 6.08 3.52
CA LEU A 23 29.42 6.96 4.00
C LEU A 23 28.43 7.31 2.87
N ALA A 24 28.90 7.48 1.64
CA ALA A 24 28.06 7.70 0.46
C ALA A 24 27.17 6.47 0.14
N ASP A 25 27.73 5.27 0.20
CA ASP A 25 26.98 4.02 0.02
C ASP A 25 25.94 3.80 1.13
N ASN A 26 26.31 4.07 2.40
CA ASN A 26 25.38 3.98 3.52
C ASN A 26 24.24 5.00 3.42
N ASN A 27 24.52 6.25 3.04
CA ASN A 27 23.50 7.28 2.86
C ASN A 27 22.55 6.94 1.70
N THR A 28 23.07 6.36 0.61
CA THR A 28 22.25 5.93 -0.54
C THR A 28 21.36 4.76 -0.17
N SER A 29 21.88 3.76 0.55
CA SER A 29 21.10 2.63 1.07
C SER A 29 20.05 3.09 2.09
N MET A 30 20.40 4.01 2.99
CA MET A 30 19.48 4.57 3.98
C MET A 30 18.33 5.32 3.30
N ASN A 31 18.63 6.16 2.31
CA ASN A 31 17.62 6.89 1.53
C ASN A 31 16.69 5.95 0.76
N LEU A 32 17.22 4.86 0.17
CA LEU A 32 16.41 3.84 -0.48
C LEU A 32 15.47 3.14 0.52
N MET A 33 15.99 2.75 1.68
CA MET A 33 15.18 2.11 2.72
C MET A 33 14.09 3.04 3.25
N THR A 34 14.41 4.32 3.47
CA THR A 34 13.42 5.33 3.85
C THR A 34 12.33 5.46 2.79
N ARG A 35 12.69 5.50 1.50
CA ARG A 35 11.72 5.57 0.42
C ARG A 35 10.82 4.33 0.34
N LEU A 36 11.40 3.14 0.44
CA LEU A 36 10.63 1.88 0.44
C LEU A 36 9.66 1.81 1.63
N HIS A 37 10.09 2.29 2.80
CA HIS A 37 9.24 2.34 3.98
C HIS A 37 8.04 3.29 3.77
N ILE A 38 8.31 4.48 3.22
CA ILE A 38 7.25 5.44 2.89
C ILE A 38 6.27 4.84 1.87
N GLU A 39 6.76 4.22 0.81
CA GLU A 39 5.92 3.60 -0.23
C GLU A 39 5.03 2.49 0.37
N HIS A 40 5.60 1.64 1.23
CA HIS A 40 4.85 0.60 1.94
C HIS A 40 3.78 1.18 2.86
N ASP A 41 4.13 2.19 3.66
CA ASP A 41 3.20 2.81 4.61
C ASP A 41 2.05 3.51 3.87
N MET A 42 2.35 4.18 2.75
CA MET A 42 1.33 4.76 1.88
C MET A 42 0.40 3.70 1.32
N GLU A 43 0.92 2.58 0.84
CA GLU A 43 0.10 1.48 0.32
C GLU A 43 -0.79 0.90 1.41
N HIS A 44 -0.26 0.71 2.62
CA HIS A 44 -1.01 0.19 3.76
C HIS A 44 -2.14 1.14 4.17
N VAL A 45 -1.84 2.43 4.30
CA VAL A 45 -2.84 3.46 4.62
C VAL A 45 -3.91 3.52 3.53
N PHE A 46 -3.51 3.48 2.26
CA PHE A 46 -4.45 3.49 1.14
C PHE A 46 -5.42 2.29 1.19
N LYS A 47 -4.91 1.07 1.41
CA LYS A 47 -5.74 -0.13 1.56
C LYS A 47 -6.73 0.02 2.72
N THR A 48 -6.27 0.55 3.85
CA THR A 48 -7.11 0.78 5.03
C THR A 48 -8.22 1.77 4.73
N VAL A 49 -7.90 2.94 4.16
CA VAL A 49 -8.88 3.97 3.79
C VAL A 49 -9.91 3.42 2.81
N ASN A 50 -9.49 2.64 1.81
CA ASN A 50 -10.40 2.09 0.83
C ASN A 50 -11.39 1.09 1.46
N ARG A 51 -10.91 0.24 2.39
CA ARG A 51 -11.77 -0.66 3.16
C ARG A 51 -12.76 0.13 4.01
N ASP A 52 -12.28 1.10 4.77
CA ASP A 52 -13.11 1.87 5.70
C ASP A 52 -14.19 2.68 4.94
N MET A 53 -13.84 3.24 3.78
CA MET A 53 -14.80 3.91 2.88
C MET A 53 -15.88 2.93 2.39
N HIS A 54 -15.49 1.71 2.03
CA HIS A 54 -16.43 0.68 1.61
C HIS A 54 -17.38 0.28 2.75
N GLU A 55 -16.85 0.08 3.96
CA GLU A 55 -17.65 -0.23 5.15
C GLU A 55 -18.63 0.90 5.48
N GLN A 56 -18.19 2.16 5.39
CA GLN A 56 -19.05 3.31 5.59
C GLN A 56 -20.18 3.36 4.55
N ARG A 57 -19.86 3.10 3.28
CA ARG A 57 -20.87 3.00 2.21
C ARG A 57 -21.89 1.90 2.51
N LEU A 58 -21.45 0.72 2.92
CA LEU A 58 -22.35 -0.37 3.30
C LEU A 58 -23.24 0.01 4.49
N LYS A 59 -22.68 0.68 5.50
CA LYS A 59 -23.44 1.18 6.66
C LYS A 59 -24.54 2.14 6.22
N GLN A 60 -24.23 3.07 5.32
CA GLN A 60 -25.21 4.01 4.77
C GLN A 60 -26.32 3.29 3.98
N LEU A 61 -25.96 2.29 3.15
CA LEU A 61 -26.94 1.51 2.40
C LEU A 61 -27.87 0.72 3.31
N ARG A 62 -27.34 0.08 4.37
CA ARG A 62 -28.15 -0.62 5.37
C ARG A 62 -29.10 0.33 6.10
N GLN A 63 -28.63 1.54 6.44
CA GLN A 63 -29.48 2.55 7.05
C GLN A 63 -30.62 2.97 6.10
N LYS A 64 -30.33 3.16 4.81
CA LYS A 64 -31.34 3.47 3.79
C LYS A 64 -32.36 2.36 3.60
N LEU A 65 -31.92 1.10 3.67
CA LEU A 65 -32.81 -0.06 3.63
C LEU A 65 -33.77 -0.04 4.82
N LYS A 66 -33.26 0.23 6.03
CA LYS A 66 -34.10 0.35 7.22
C LYS A 66 -35.13 1.48 7.08
N THR A 67 -34.74 2.64 6.56
CA THR A 67 -35.70 3.74 6.34
C THR A 67 -36.74 3.39 5.28
N LEU A 68 -36.38 2.61 4.25
CA LEU A 68 -37.34 2.13 3.26
C LEU A 68 -38.36 1.16 3.87
N GLU A 69 -37.93 0.27 4.77
CA GLU A 69 -38.83 -0.62 5.50
C GLU A 69 -39.76 0.16 6.45
N GLU A 70 -39.25 1.19 7.13
CA GLU A 70 -40.05 2.07 8.00
C GLU A 70 -41.08 2.89 7.21
N ASP A 71 -40.78 3.25 5.96
CA ASP A 71 -41.66 3.99 5.05
C ASP A 71 -42.50 3.10 4.12
N ASP A 72 -42.37 1.77 4.19
CA ASP A 72 -43.01 0.83 3.24
C ASP A 72 -44.54 0.95 3.24
N TRP A 73 -45.12 1.17 4.42
CA TRP A 73 -46.57 1.37 4.59
C TRP A 73 -47.12 2.59 3.83
N ARG A 74 -46.27 3.55 3.50
CA ARG A 74 -46.67 4.81 2.86
C ARG A 74 -46.97 4.63 1.37
N TYR A 75 -46.43 3.58 0.75
CA TYR A 75 -46.50 3.38 -0.68
C TYR A 75 -47.25 2.08 -1.03
N PRO A 76 -47.84 1.99 -2.24
CA PRO A 76 -48.37 0.72 -2.74
C PRO A 76 -47.26 -0.32 -2.85
N SER A 77 -47.58 -1.59 -2.58
CA SER A 77 -46.63 -2.69 -2.69
C SER A 77 -46.01 -2.75 -4.09
N VAL A 78 -44.76 -3.17 -4.15
CA VAL A 78 -44.02 -3.31 -5.42
C VAL A 78 -44.78 -4.21 -6.40
N ASP A 79 -45.38 -5.29 -5.90
CA ASP A 79 -46.18 -6.25 -6.67
C ASP A 79 -47.35 -5.55 -7.40
N LYS A 80 -48.10 -4.68 -6.69
CA LYS A 80 -49.17 -3.87 -7.30
C LYS A 80 -48.65 -2.91 -8.36
N LEU A 81 -47.48 -2.32 -8.14
CA LEU A 81 -46.87 -1.37 -9.08
C LEU A 81 -46.41 -2.06 -10.38
N ILE A 82 -45.98 -3.31 -10.29
CA ILE A 82 -45.55 -4.12 -11.46
C ILE A 82 -46.69 -4.96 -12.07
N GLY A 83 -47.92 -4.82 -11.56
CA GLY A 83 -49.11 -5.49 -12.09
C GLY A 83 -49.24 -6.97 -11.70
N LEU A 84 -48.47 -7.41 -10.71
CA LEU A 84 -48.59 -8.73 -10.08
C LEU A 84 -49.41 -8.54 -8.81
N GLN A 85 -50.72 -8.85 -8.85
CA GLN A 85 -51.73 -8.79 -7.76
C GLN A 85 -51.45 -7.93 -6.51
#